data_AF-A0A0C3KLX1-F1
#
_entry.id   AF-A0A0C3KLX1-F1
#
_cell.length_a   1.000
_cell.length_b   1.000
_cell.length_c   1.000
_cell.angle_alpha   90.00
_cell.angle_beta   90.00
_cell.angle_gamma   90.00
#
_symmetry.space_group_name_H-M   'P 1'
#
loop_
_entity.id
_entity.type
_entity.pdbx_description
1 polymer ?
#
loop_
_entity_poly.entity_id
_entity_poly.type
_entity_poly.pdbx_seq_one_letter_code
_entity_poly.pdbx_strand_id
1 'polypeptide(L)'
;MADDIAEVMSHQKSSEKKVHTVVRQITDEYAVLSSHQMALDQRLDSAIRAIKALRLEVVALAVGQLPPADNPTSGLVAPPPPSDDGNDAMAGSGRPGDAEMSRMEGDPAVESMAMQEGQFDRGHPGDGEL
;
A
#
# COMPACT_ATOMS: atom_id res chain seq x y z
N MET A 1 55.07 45.27 -8.34
CA MET A 1 54.75 45.39 -6.90
C MET A 1 53.28 45.73 -6.66
N ALA A 2 52.76 46.87 -7.12
CA ALA A 2 51.34 47.21 -6.90
C ALA A 2 50.38 46.26 -7.65
N ASP A 3 50.71 45.90 -8.88
CA ASP A 3 49.90 44.99 -9.70
C ASP A 3 49.88 43.55 -9.14
N ASP A 4 51.03 43.07 -8.67
CA ASP A 4 51.15 41.74 -8.04
C ASP A 4 50.29 41.63 -6.76
N ILE A 5 50.23 42.71 -5.97
CA ILE A 5 49.38 42.77 -4.78
C ILE A 5 47.89 42.74 -5.17
N ALA A 6 47.52 43.48 -6.22
CA ALA A 6 46.14 43.49 -6.71
C ALA A 6 45.70 42.11 -7.24
N GLU A 7 46.59 41.40 -7.93
CA GLU A 7 46.34 40.03 -8.42
C GLU A 7 46.14 39.05 -7.27
N VAL A 8 47.02 39.05 -6.26
CA VAL A 8 46.90 38.20 -5.07
C VAL A 8 45.59 38.47 -4.33
N MET A 9 45.24 39.74 -4.13
CA MET A 9 43.99 40.13 -3.46
C MET A 9 42.75 39.68 -4.26
N SER A 10 42.81 39.73 -5.59
CA SER A 10 41.75 39.23 -6.47
C SER A 10 41.57 37.71 -6.34
N HIS A 11 42.67 36.96 -6.37
CA HIS A 11 42.65 35.51 -6.16
C HIS A 11 42.11 35.12 -4.79
N GLN A 12 42.54 35.83 -3.74
CA GLN A 12 42.04 35.61 -2.38
C GLN A 12 40.53 35.86 -2.28
N LYS A 13 40.04 36.96 -2.84
CA LYS A 13 38.60 37.27 -2.83
C LYS A 13 37.79 36.25 -3.64
N SER A 14 38.36 35.76 -4.74
CA SER A 14 37.76 34.71 -5.57
C SER A 14 37.70 33.37 -4.83
N SER A 15 38.77 32.98 -4.13
CA SER A 15 38.81 31.73 -3.37
C SER A 15 37.85 31.79 -2.17
N GLU A 16 37.78 32.90 -1.45
CA GLU A 16 36.82 33.12 -0.36
C GLU A 16 35.38 32.96 -0.85
N LYS A 17 35.03 33.57 -1.99
CA LYS A 17 33.69 33.44 -2.58
C LYS A 17 33.36 31.99 -2.95
N LYS A 18 34.33 31.25 -3.49
CA LYS A 18 34.16 29.82 -3.80
C LYS A 18 33.91 29.01 -2.53
N VAL A 19 34.69 29.23 -1.48
CA VAL A 19 34.52 28.56 -0.19
C VAL A 19 33.13 28.83 0.37
N HIS A 20 32.70 30.09 0.41
CA HIS A 20 31.37 30.45 0.90
C HIS A 20 30.24 29.76 0.10
N THR A 21 30.41 29.65 -1.22
CA THR A 21 29.44 28.96 -2.09
C THR A 21 29.36 27.47 -1.76
N VAL A 22 30.51 26.81 -1.62
CA VAL A 22 30.58 25.38 -1.27
C VAL A 22 30.01 25.12 0.11
N VAL A 23 30.36 25.94 1.12
CA VAL A 23 29.82 25.82 2.48
C VAL A 23 28.30 25.95 2.48
N ARG A 24 27.76 26.89 1.71
CA ARG A 24 26.31 27.04 1.56
C ARG A 24 25.67 25.80 0.93
N GLN A 25 26.25 25.26 -0.15
CA GLN A 25 25.74 24.04 -0.80
C GLN A 25 25.71 22.85 0.17
N ILE A 26 26.79 22.65 0.92
CA ILE A 26 26.87 21.59 1.94
C ILE A 26 25.80 21.80 3.03
N THR A 27 25.59 23.04 3.46
CA THR A 27 24.57 23.37 4.46
C THR A 27 23.16 23.06 3.95
N ASP A 28 22.88 23.41 2.70
CA ASP A 28 21.58 23.16 2.05
C ASP A 28 21.34 21.64 1.90
N GLU A 29 22.34 20.88 1.45
CA GLU A 29 22.28 19.41 1.35
C GLU A 29 22.08 18.74 2.71
N TYR A 30 22.81 19.21 3.73
CA TYR A 30 22.67 18.72 5.09
C TYR A 30 21.27 18.96 5.65
N ALA A 31 20.68 20.14 5.38
CA ALA A 31 19.31 20.44 5.79
C ALA A 31 18.29 19.48 5.16
N VAL A 32 18.45 19.15 3.88
CA VAL A 32 17.60 18.16 3.19
C VAL A 32 17.74 16.78 3.82
N LEU A 33 18.97 16.32 4.06
CA LEU A 33 19.23 15.02 4.70
C LEU A 33 18.66 14.97 6.11
N SER A 34 18.83 16.04 6.89
CA SER A 34 18.28 16.16 8.23
C SER A 34 16.75 16.08 8.23
N SER A 35 16.10 16.81 7.32
CA SER A 35 14.64 16.75 7.15
C SER A 35 14.16 15.34 6.78
N HIS A 36 14.87 14.66 5.89
CA HIS A 36 14.54 13.29 5.50
C HIS A 36 14.68 12.32 6.68
N GLN A 37 15.75 12.46 7.47
CA GLN A 37 15.96 11.64 8.67
C GLN A 37 14.83 11.83 9.68
N MET A 38 14.41 13.07 9.95
CA MET A 38 13.29 13.33 10.86
C MET A 38 11.99 12.67 10.39
N ALA A 39 11.72 12.70 9.08
CA ALA A 39 10.54 12.05 8.52
C ALA A 39 10.60 10.52 8.65
N LEU A 40 11.78 9.92 8.49
CA LEU A 40 11.98 8.49 8.72
C LEU A 40 11.76 8.11 10.19
N ASP A 41 12.33 8.90 11.11
CA ASP A 41 12.18 8.66 12.56
C ASP A 41 10.70 8.69 12.97
N GLN A 42 9.92 9.66 12.46
CA GLN A 42 8.48 9.72 12.68
C GLN A 42 7.73 8.51 12.15
N ARG A 43 8.12 8.01 10.95
CA ARG A 43 7.52 6.80 10.36
C ARG A 43 7.84 5.57 11.19
N LEU A 44 9.06 5.46 11.72
CA LEU A 44 9.46 4.36 12.60
C LEU A 44 8.69 4.41 13.91
N ASP A 45 8.55 5.57 14.55
CA ASP A 45 7.75 5.73 15.76
C ASP A 45 6.29 5.33 15.54
N SER A 46 5.72 5.73 14.40
CA SER A 46 4.36 5.33 14.02
C SER A 46 4.24 3.82 13.83
N ALA A 47 5.20 3.19 13.13
CA ALA A 47 5.22 1.75 12.91
C ALA A 47 5.34 0.98 14.24
N ILE A 48 6.22 1.43 15.14
CA ILE A 48 6.38 0.84 16.47
C ILE A 48 5.06 0.92 17.26
N ARG A 49 4.36 2.06 17.20
CA ARG A 49 3.07 2.23 17.86
C ARG A 49 2.02 1.28 17.28
N ALA A 50 1.94 1.13 15.96
CA ALA A 50 1.02 0.22 15.29
C ALA A 50 1.29 -1.25 15.67
N ILE A 51 2.56 -1.66 15.70
CA ILE A 51 2.96 -3.01 16.13
C ILE A 51 2.55 -3.26 17.58
N LYS A 52 2.75 -2.29 18.47
CA LYS A 52 2.31 -2.40 19.88
C LYS A 52 0.79 -2.56 19.99
N ALA A 53 0.03 -1.77 19.24
CA ALA A 53 -1.43 -1.88 19.22
C ALA A 53 -1.89 -3.26 18.71
N LEU A 54 -1.33 -3.72 17.58
CA LEU A 54 -1.65 -5.04 17.04
C LEU A 54 -1.32 -6.17 18.01
N ARG A 55 -0.19 -6.08 18.73
CA ARG A 55 0.15 -7.08 19.77
C ARG A 55 -0.90 -7.12 20.87
N LEU A 56 -1.44 -5.98 21.29
CA LEU A 56 -2.50 -5.93 22.30
C LEU A 56 -3.79 -6.54 21.76
N GLU A 57 -4.17 -6.26 20.51
CA GLU A 57 -5.33 -6.87 19.85
C GLU A 57 -5.19 -8.40 19.74
N VAL A 58 -4.03 -8.90 19.32
CA VAL A 58 -3.73 -10.34 19.24
C VAL A 58 -3.83 -11.00 20.62
N VAL A 59 -3.31 -10.37 21.66
CA VAL A 59 -3.43 -10.87 23.03
C VAL A 59 -4.90 -10.88 23.47
N ALA A 60 -5.65 -9.81 23.22
CA ALA A 60 -7.07 -9.70 23.57
C ALA A 60 -7.93 -10.77 22.85
N LEU A 61 -7.64 -11.04 21.58
CA LEU A 61 -8.24 -12.15 20.83
C LEU A 61 -7.93 -13.49 21.49
N ALA A 62 -6.67 -13.73 21.85
CA ALA A 62 -6.25 -14.98 22.47
C ALA A 62 -6.90 -15.23 23.84
N VAL A 63 -7.20 -14.17 24.61
CA VAL A 63 -7.92 -14.27 25.89
C VAL A 63 -9.44 -14.21 25.74
N GLY A 64 -9.98 -14.16 24.52
CA GLY A 64 -11.41 -14.11 24.25
C GLY A 64 -12.10 -12.81 24.70
N GLN A 65 -11.34 -11.71 24.81
CA GLN A 65 -11.84 -10.41 25.29
C GLN A 65 -12.12 -9.42 24.17
N LEU A 66 -11.88 -9.75 22.90
CA LEU A 66 -12.25 -8.86 21.80
C LEU A 66 -13.78 -8.83 21.67
N PRO A 67 -14.45 -7.65 21.66
CA PRO A 67 -15.85 -7.59 21.27
C PRO A 67 -16.01 -8.23 19.89
N PRO A 68 -17.11 -8.96 19.63
CA PRO A 68 -17.35 -9.53 18.31
C PRO A 68 -17.26 -8.40 17.29
N ALA A 69 -16.44 -8.60 16.24
CA ALA A 69 -16.39 -7.69 15.11
C ALA A 69 -17.83 -7.44 14.66
N ASP A 70 -18.24 -6.17 14.63
CA ASP A 70 -19.61 -5.75 14.33
C ASP A 70 -20.13 -6.55 13.14
N ASN A 71 -20.91 -7.58 13.43
CA ASN A 71 -21.37 -8.53 12.44
C ASN A 71 -22.53 -7.85 11.71
N PRO A 72 -22.43 -7.52 10.41
CA PRO A 72 -23.53 -6.89 9.67
C PRO A 72 -24.78 -7.79 9.60
N THR A 73 -24.66 -9.04 10.05
CA THR A 73 -25.72 -10.06 10.06
C THR A 73 -26.67 -9.98 11.26
N SER A 74 -26.49 -9.03 12.20
CA SER A 74 -27.43 -8.85 13.34
C SER A 74 -28.87 -8.46 12.94
N GLY A 75 -29.13 -8.20 11.66
CA GLY A 75 -30.47 -7.94 11.12
C GLY A 75 -31.23 -9.17 10.60
N LEU A 76 -30.60 -10.35 10.49
CA LEU A 76 -31.30 -11.55 10.01
C LEU A 76 -31.94 -12.29 11.19
N VAL A 77 -32.98 -11.68 11.77
CA VAL A 77 -33.96 -12.44 12.56
C VAL A 77 -34.61 -13.42 11.59
N ALA A 78 -34.40 -14.72 11.82
CA ALA A 78 -35.10 -15.76 11.06
C ALA A 78 -36.62 -15.48 11.14
N PRO A 79 -37.34 -15.43 10.01
CA PRO A 79 -38.77 -15.21 10.04
C PRO A 79 -39.44 -16.26 10.92
N PRO A 80 -40.48 -15.90 11.68
CA PRO A 80 -41.17 -16.85 12.55
C PRO A 80 -41.65 -18.05 11.71
N PRO A 81 -41.63 -19.27 12.30
CA PRO A 81 -42.15 -20.44 11.60
C PRO A 81 -43.61 -20.19 11.20
N PRO A 82 -44.05 -20.71 10.04
CA PRO A 82 -45.43 -20.57 9.62
C PRO A 82 -46.34 -21.12 10.72
N SER A 83 -47.33 -20.33 11.13
CA SER A 83 -48.32 -20.73 12.11
C SER A 83 -49.09 -21.93 11.55
N ASP A 84 -49.11 -23.01 12.32
CA ASP A 84 -49.87 -24.23 12.04
C ASP A 84 -51.34 -23.98 12.36
N ASP A 85 -51.95 -23.00 11.67
CA ASP A 85 -53.39 -22.80 11.67
C ASP A 85 -53.98 -23.85 10.73
N GLY A 86 -54.16 -25.04 11.29
CA GLY A 86 -54.79 -26.17 10.64
C GLY A 86 -56.14 -25.77 10.02
N ASN A 87 -56.16 -25.70 8.69
CA ASN A 87 -57.37 -25.76 7.91
C ASN A 87 -57.24 -26.82 6.83
N ASP A 88 -57.61 -28.05 7.19
CA ASP A 88 -58.03 -29.07 6.23
C ASP A 88 -59.26 -28.56 5.48
N ALA A 89 -59.05 -27.91 4.33
CA ALA A 89 -60.12 -27.50 3.44
C ALA A 89 -59.74 -27.70 1.97
N MET A 90 -60.00 -28.93 1.51
CA MET A 90 -60.54 -29.31 0.20
C MET A 90 -59.83 -28.85 -1.09
N ALA A 91 -59.21 -29.85 -1.73
CA ALA A 91 -59.29 -30.20 -3.16
C ALA A 91 -59.31 -29.08 -4.21
N GLY A 92 -58.21 -28.99 -4.98
CA GLY A 92 -58.16 -28.29 -6.25
C GLY A 92 -57.11 -28.90 -7.17
N SER A 93 -57.54 -29.79 -8.06
CA SER A 93 -56.76 -30.36 -9.16
C SER A 93 -56.30 -29.25 -10.11
N GLY A 94 -54.99 -29.09 -10.30
CA GLY A 94 -54.39 -28.30 -11.37
C GLY A 94 -53.09 -28.96 -11.84
N ARG A 95 -53.16 -29.65 -12.98
CA ARG A 95 -52.06 -30.35 -13.65
C ARG A 95 -50.99 -29.37 -14.22
N PRO A 96 -49.80 -29.88 -14.59
CA PRO A 96 -48.54 -29.13 -14.66
C PRO A 96 -48.44 -28.27 -15.93
N GLY A 97 -47.86 -27.09 -15.77
CA GLY A 97 -47.51 -26.19 -16.86
C GLY A 97 -46.00 -26.17 -17.02
N ASP A 98 -45.56 -26.78 -18.11
CA ASP A 98 -44.19 -26.81 -18.61
C ASP A 98 -43.68 -25.39 -18.90
N ALA A 99 -42.47 -25.05 -18.45
CA ALA A 99 -41.72 -23.91 -18.96
C ALA A 99 -40.21 -24.15 -18.79
N GLU A 100 -39.68 -24.85 -19.80
CA GLU A 100 -38.37 -24.75 -20.43
C GLU A 100 -37.14 -24.30 -19.63
N MET A 101 -36.20 -25.23 -19.55
CA MET A 101 -34.78 -24.97 -19.32
C MET A 101 -34.24 -24.01 -20.40
N SER A 102 -33.65 -22.89 -19.98
CA SER A 102 -32.70 -22.14 -20.81
C SER A 102 -31.36 -22.08 -20.09
N ARG A 103 -30.58 -23.14 -20.27
CA ARG A 103 -29.13 -23.17 -20.11
C ARG A 103 -28.55 -22.36 -21.28
N MET A 104 -28.01 -21.17 -21.01
CA MET A 104 -27.11 -20.52 -21.96
C MET A 104 -25.67 -20.83 -21.57
N GLU A 105 -25.07 -21.64 -22.43
CA GLU A 105 -23.68 -22.04 -22.49
C GLU A 105 -22.95 -20.97 -23.31
N GLY A 106 -21.88 -20.40 -22.74
CA GLY A 106 -20.69 -19.85 -23.43
C GLY A 106 -20.83 -18.61 -24.34
N ASP A 107 -19.98 -17.61 -24.11
CA ASP A 107 -18.82 -17.36 -24.99
C ASP A 107 -17.81 -16.38 -24.33
N PRO A 108 -16.53 -16.30 -24.76
CA PRO A 108 -15.37 -16.30 -23.89
C PRO A 108 -14.49 -15.10 -24.24
N ALA A 109 -14.57 -14.01 -23.49
CA ALA A 109 -13.61 -12.91 -23.66
C ALA A 109 -12.26 -13.30 -23.02
N VAL A 110 -11.61 -14.31 -23.61
CA VAL A 110 -10.18 -14.48 -23.66
C VAL A 110 -9.67 -13.37 -24.58
N GLU A 111 -9.47 -12.19 -24.04
CA GLU A 111 -8.70 -11.15 -24.73
C GLU A 111 -7.60 -10.66 -23.80
N SER A 112 -6.50 -11.42 -23.83
CA SER A 112 -5.17 -10.90 -24.11
C SER A 112 -4.81 -9.56 -23.48
N MET A 113 -4.16 -9.60 -22.31
CA MET A 113 -3.03 -8.72 -22.05
C MET A 113 -1.84 -9.53 -21.54
N ALA A 114 -1.22 -10.26 -22.48
CA ALA A 114 0.17 -10.65 -22.37
C ALA A 114 1.03 -9.39 -22.57
N MET A 115 1.32 -8.67 -21.49
CA MET A 115 2.39 -7.65 -21.51
C MET A 115 3.68 -8.30 -21.04
N GLN A 116 4.29 -8.96 -22.02
CA GLN A 116 5.71 -8.96 -22.36
C GLN A 116 6.71 -8.90 -21.19
N GLU A 117 7.30 -10.06 -20.94
CA GLU A 117 8.54 -10.27 -20.21
C GLU A 117 9.67 -9.45 -20.88
N GLY A 118 10.18 -8.44 -20.18
CA GLY A 118 11.43 -7.79 -20.51
C GLY A 118 12.60 -8.65 -20.06
N GLN A 119 13.04 -9.55 -20.93
CA GLN A 119 14.33 -10.23 -20.81
C GLN A 119 15.45 -9.18 -20.92
N PHE A 120 16.22 -8.99 -19.85
CA PHE A 120 17.57 -8.45 -19.96
C PHE A 120 18.56 -9.60 -19.83
N ASP A 121 18.97 -10.16 -20.97
CA ASP A 121 20.14 -11.03 -21.05
C ASP A 121 21.39 -10.19 -21.36
N ARG A 122 22.48 -10.61 -20.71
CA ARG A 122 23.91 -10.39 -20.99
C ARG A 122 24.56 -9.02 -20.81
N GLY A 123 25.47 -9.00 -19.84
CA GLY A 123 26.62 -8.12 -19.81
C GLY A 123 27.59 -8.37 -18.65
N HIS A 124 28.17 -9.58 -18.54
CA HIS A 124 29.48 -9.76 -17.90
C HIS A 124 30.45 -10.20 -18.99
N PRO A 125 31.52 -9.42 -19.23
CA PRO A 125 32.84 -9.89 -18.83
C PRO A 125 33.79 -8.75 -18.40
N GLY A 126 34.80 -9.09 -17.60
CA GLY A 126 36.00 -8.26 -17.49
C GLY A 126 36.71 -8.39 -16.15
N ASP A 127 37.56 -9.42 -16.04
CA ASP A 127 38.65 -9.46 -15.08
C ASP A 127 39.52 -8.19 -15.24
N GLY A 128 39.72 -7.48 -14.14
CA GLY A 128 40.65 -6.35 -14.03
C GLY A 128 41.44 -6.52 -12.74
N GLU A 129 42.69 -6.90 -12.90
CA GLU A 129 43.72 -7.05 -11.87
C GLU A 129 43.76 -5.88 -10.89
N LEU A 130 43.79 -6.17 -9.58
CA LEU A 130 44.71 -5.63 -8.58
C LEU A 130 44.74 -6.57 -7.36
#